data_AF-A8MHX2-F1
#
_entry.id   AF-A8MHX2-F1
#
_cell.length_a   1.000
_cell.length_b   1.000
_cell.length_c   1.000
_cell.angle_alpha   90.00
_cell.angle_beta   90.00
_cell.angle_gamma   90.00
#
_symmetry.space_group_name_H-M   'P 1'
#
loop_
_entity.id
_entity.type
_entity.pdbx_description
1 polymer ?
#
loop_
_entity_poly.entity_id
_entity_poly.type
_entity_poly.pdbx_seq_one_letter_code
_entity_poly.pdbx_strand_id
1 'polypeptide(L)'
;MGDISYTDINGIMELIISGNSIPWIILVVLTSLWLFKEIRIFHLKNMDIEIERRGQVLKVYGNLEFNILRYLETEEKEILNSLHEAISNSYSFLSRNIFKKCEEYYNNRSKDKLEELLVLLREEISSIHHEQSEKIDAGKKYAIDYYMQYLDSFFIPGVMTVVAIVQTLFGIYLGLEMIHPQIEWYQKLWTILRFISANVLILLAYSLLNVISNKNLEIELKNWFYIIFAIVSFFLTLYMDYLSIIYFAFLIYFVFFKFKKMIKHRC
;
A
#
# COMPACT_ATOMS: atom_id res chain seq x y z
N MET A 1 -33.50 15.96 35.60
CA MET A 1 -32.90 15.49 34.34
C MET A 1 -34.04 15.42 33.35
N GLY A 2 -34.10 16.37 32.41
CA GLY A 2 -35.20 16.44 31.44
C GLY A 2 -34.95 15.46 30.30
N ASP A 3 -35.91 14.59 30.05
CA ASP A 3 -35.91 13.69 28.90
C ASP A 3 -36.00 14.53 27.63
N ILE A 4 -34.93 14.53 26.84
CA ILE A 4 -34.97 15.06 25.47
C ILE A 4 -35.89 14.13 24.68
N SER A 5 -37.07 14.63 24.33
CA SER A 5 -38.09 13.86 23.61
C SER A 5 -37.59 13.50 22.21
N TYR A 6 -37.94 12.31 21.70
CA TYR A 6 -37.65 11.89 20.32
C TYR A 6 -38.15 12.88 19.26
N THR A 7 -39.16 13.70 19.57
CA THR A 7 -39.63 14.79 18.73
C THR A 7 -38.61 15.92 18.58
N ASP A 8 -37.74 16.15 19.56
CA ASP A 8 -36.72 17.20 19.51
C ASP A 8 -35.55 16.80 18.61
N ILE A 9 -35.18 15.52 18.58
CA ILE A 9 -34.12 15.02 17.69
C ILE A 9 -34.57 15.04 16.23
N ASN A 10 -35.79 14.57 15.95
CA ASN A 10 -36.36 14.63 14.60
C ASN A 10 -36.62 16.08 14.16
N GLY A 11 -37.03 16.96 15.09
CA GLY A 11 -37.19 18.39 14.83
C GLY A 11 -35.86 19.10 14.55
N ILE A 12 -34.77 18.73 15.24
CA ILE A 12 -33.40 19.23 14.95
C ILE A 12 -32.91 18.68 13.60
N MET A 13 -33.17 17.42 13.29
CA MET A 13 -32.83 16.82 11.99
C MET A 13 -33.60 17.49 10.85
N GLU A 14 -34.90 17.71 11.03
CA GLU A 14 -35.73 18.48 10.09
C GLU A 14 -35.24 19.91 9.98
N LEU A 15 -34.84 20.60 11.06
CA LEU A 15 -34.30 21.96 11.01
C LEU A 15 -32.92 22.04 10.30
N ILE A 16 -32.12 20.98 10.42
CA ILE A 16 -30.81 20.82 9.73
C ILE A 16 -31.01 20.51 8.24
N ILE A 17 -32.08 19.81 7.88
CA ILE A 17 -32.41 19.44 6.49
C ILE A 17 -33.23 20.55 5.80
N SER A 18 -34.10 21.26 6.54
CA SER A 18 -34.95 22.36 6.08
C SER A 18 -34.25 23.72 6.17
N GLY A 19 -33.20 23.83 7.00
CA GLY A 19 -32.33 24.99 7.10
C GLY A 19 -31.20 24.89 6.10
N ASN A 20 -31.15 25.86 5.19
CA ASN A 20 -30.08 26.17 4.23
C ASN A 20 -28.89 25.19 4.26
N SER A 21 -28.84 24.20 3.35
CA SER A 21 -27.79 23.18 3.28
C SER A 21 -26.39 23.71 2.97
N ILE A 22 -26.28 25.01 2.67
CA ILE A 22 -25.06 25.72 2.28
C ILE A 22 -23.93 25.60 3.33
N PRO A 23 -24.11 25.80 4.65
CA PRO A 23 -23.04 25.69 5.63
C PRO A 23 -22.46 24.27 5.72
N TRP A 24 -23.30 23.24 5.57
CA TRP A 24 -22.86 21.84 5.55
C TRP A 24 -22.05 21.52 4.30
N ILE A 25 -22.47 22.02 3.14
CA ILE A 25 -21.71 21.89 1.89
C ILE A 25 -20.36 22.59 2.02
N ILE A 26 -20.33 23.81 2.57
CA ILE A 26 -19.08 24.54 2.80
C ILE A 26 -18.16 23.77 3.74
N LEU A 27 -18.69 23.22 4.84
CA LEU A 27 -17.92 22.42 5.78
C LEU A 27 -17.32 21.17 5.10
N VAL A 28 -18.12 20.41 4.35
CA VAL A 28 -17.64 19.23 3.61
C VAL A 28 -16.54 19.62 2.62
N VAL A 29 -16.71 20.71 1.87
CA VAL A 29 -15.70 21.18 0.91
C VAL A 29 -14.40 21.58 1.62
N LEU A 30 -14.49 22.35 2.71
CA LEU A 30 -13.31 22.78 3.48
C LEU A 30 -12.57 21.59 4.10
N THR A 31 -13.30 20.65 4.71
CA THR A 31 -12.72 19.42 5.27
C THR A 31 -12.08 18.56 4.17
N SER A 32 -12.71 18.45 3.00
CA SER A 32 -12.17 17.71 1.85
C SER A 32 -10.86 18.31 1.34
N LEU A 33 -10.82 19.65 1.20
CA LEU A 33 -9.62 20.37 0.78
C LEU A 33 -8.49 20.24 1.80
N TRP A 34 -8.81 20.33 3.09
CA TRP A 34 -7.84 20.12 4.16
C TRP A 34 -7.28 18.70 4.16
N LEU A 35 -8.15 17.69 4.08
CA LEU A 35 -7.77 16.28 4.08
C LEU A 35 -6.94 15.92 2.83
N PHE A 36 -7.31 16.45 1.67
CA PHE A 36 -6.49 16.33 0.46
C PHE A 36 -5.09 16.92 0.62
N LYS A 37 -4.98 18.12 1.22
CA LYS A 37 -3.69 18.75 1.47
C LYS A 37 -2.81 17.87 2.36
N GLU A 38 -3.34 17.35 3.46
CA GLU A 38 -2.58 16.49 4.38
C GLU A 38 -2.15 15.17 3.73
N ILE A 39 -3.06 14.49 3.03
CA ILE A 39 -2.74 13.24 2.32
C ILE A 39 -1.67 13.48 1.25
N ARG A 40 -1.76 14.58 0.50
CA ARG A 40 -0.77 14.92 -0.52
C ARG A 40 0.60 15.18 0.09
N ILE A 41 0.68 15.94 1.18
CA ILE A 41 1.95 16.20 1.89
C ILE A 41 2.56 14.88 2.37
N PHE A 42 1.75 14.00 2.97
CA PHE A 42 2.19 12.70 3.43
C PHE A 42 2.70 11.81 2.27
N HIS A 43 1.98 11.79 1.14
CA HIS A 43 2.35 11.03 -0.04
C HIS A 43 3.69 11.50 -0.62
N LEU A 44 3.87 12.82 -0.81
CA LEU A 44 5.13 13.40 -1.32
C LEU A 44 6.31 13.09 -0.37
N LYS A 45 6.10 13.24 0.94
CA LYS A 45 7.14 12.90 1.93
C LYS A 45 7.57 11.43 1.86
N ASN A 46 6.62 10.51 1.66
CA ASN A 46 6.95 9.09 1.51
C ASN A 46 7.73 8.80 0.24
N MET A 47 7.43 9.49 -0.87
CA MET A 47 8.22 9.37 -2.10
C MET A 47 9.66 9.83 -1.88
N ASP A 48 9.87 10.96 -1.20
CA ASP A 48 11.21 11.46 -0.88
C ASP A 48 11.99 10.47 -0.01
N ILE A 49 11.34 9.88 1.01
CA ILE A 49 11.94 8.84 1.86
C ILE A 49 12.32 7.60 1.04
N GLU A 50 11.49 7.17 0.09
CA GLU A 50 11.80 6.02 -0.76
C GLU A 50 13.00 6.31 -1.67
N ILE A 51 13.09 7.51 -2.23
CA ILE A 51 14.23 7.95 -3.05
C ILE A 51 15.51 7.99 -2.21
N GLU A 52 15.46 8.58 -1.01
CA GLU A 52 16.59 8.64 -0.09
C GLU A 52 17.06 7.22 0.29
N ARG A 53 16.12 6.33 0.62
CA ARG A 53 16.42 4.93 0.94
C ARG A 53 17.10 4.21 -0.23
N ARG A 54 16.62 4.39 -1.46
CA ARG A 54 17.26 3.81 -2.66
C ARG A 54 18.69 4.34 -2.84
N GLY A 55 18.92 5.63 -2.61
CA GLY A 55 20.26 6.23 -2.62
C GLY A 55 21.19 5.65 -1.56
N GLN A 56 20.68 5.42 -0.35
CA GLN A 56 21.44 4.75 0.72
C GLN A 56 21.78 3.30 0.35
N VAL A 57 20.84 2.53 -0.22
CA VAL A 57 21.10 1.16 -0.69
C VAL A 57 22.21 1.13 -1.74
N LEU A 58 22.16 2.02 -2.74
CA LEU A 58 23.23 2.12 -3.75
C LEU A 58 24.59 2.44 -3.14
N LYS A 59 24.65 3.36 -2.17
CA LYS A 59 25.90 3.69 -1.46
C LYS A 59 26.45 2.50 -0.69
N VAL A 60 25.58 1.74 -0.02
CA VAL A 60 25.94 0.53 0.71
C VAL A 60 26.45 -0.55 -0.23
N TYR A 61 25.75 -0.80 -1.33
CA TYR A 61 26.13 -1.80 -2.33
C TYR A 61 27.44 -1.44 -3.03
N GLY A 62 27.64 -0.17 -3.40
CA GLY A 62 28.90 0.30 -3.97
C GLY A 62 30.08 0.18 -3.00
N ASN A 63 29.87 0.44 -1.70
CA ASN A 63 30.91 0.21 -0.70
C ASN A 63 31.24 -1.28 -0.54
N LEU A 64 30.24 -2.15 -0.56
CA LEU A 64 30.42 -3.61 -0.57
C LEU A 64 31.20 -4.07 -1.81
N GLU A 65 30.79 -3.63 -3.00
CA GLU A 65 31.47 -3.95 -4.26
C GLU A 65 32.94 -3.55 -4.22
N PHE A 66 33.24 -2.33 -3.77
CA PHE A 66 34.60 -1.83 -3.64
C PHE A 66 35.46 -2.68 -2.70
N ASN A 67 34.93 -3.04 -1.52
CA ASN A 67 35.69 -3.85 -0.56
C ASN A 67 35.88 -5.30 -1.04
N ILE A 68 34.90 -5.87 -1.74
CA ILE A 68 35.03 -7.21 -2.35
C ILE A 68 36.13 -7.20 -3.41
N LEU A 69 36.09 -6.25 -4.35
CA LEU A 69 37.10 -6.12 -5.41
C LEU A 69 38.50 -5.94 -4.81
N ARG A 70 38.63 -5.01 -3.86
CA ARG A 70 39.91 -4.72 -3.21
C ARG A 70 40.47 -5.96 -2.50
N TYR A 71 39.62 -6.75 -1.85
CA TYR A 71 40.04 -7.99 -1.20
C TYR A 71 40.47 -9.06 -2.22
N LEU A 72 39.73 -9.22 -3.32
CA LEU A 72 40.06 -10.17 -4.38
C LEU A 72 41.39 -9.83 -5.09
N GLU A 73 41.76 -8.54 -5.17
CA GLU A 73 43.00 -8.10 -5.80
C GLU A 73 44.24 -8.23 -4.92
N THR A 74 44.10 -8.00 -3.61
CA THR A 74 45.25 -7.85 -2.69
C THR A 74 45.38 -8.98 -1.67
N GLU A 75 44.27 -9.61 -1.28
CA GLU A 75 44.19 -10.67 -0.27
C GLU A 75 44.75 -10.31 1.12
N GLU A 76 44.89 -9.01 1.42
CA GLU A 76 45.46 -8.57 2.68
C GLU A 76 44.48 -8.69 3.85
N LYS A 77 45.03 -8.99 5.03
CA LYS A 77 44.24 -9.19 6.26
C LYS A 77 43.53 -7.92 6.73
N GLU A 78 44.11 -6.74 6.51
CA GLU A 78 43.44 -5.46 6.82
C GLU A 78 42.20 -5.25 5.94
N ILE A 79 42.30 -5.63 4.68
CA ILE A 79 41.21 -5.49 3.70
C ILE A 79 40.10 -6.51 3.98
N LEU A 80 40.45 -7.71 4.44
CA LEU A 80 39.48 -8.68 4.96
C LEU A 80 38.67 -8.14 6.13
N ASN A 81 39.31 -7.43 7.08
CA ASN A 81 38.60 -6.82 8.20
C ASN A 81 37.64 -5.72 7.72
N SER A 82 38.09 -4.89 6.78
CA SER A 82 37.26 -3.84 6.18
C SER A 82 36.05 -4.41 5.42
N LEU A 83 36.25 -5.53 4.70
CA LEU A 83 35.17 -6.26 4.03
C LEU A 83 34.15 -6.81 5.04
N HIS A 84 34.59 -7.44 6.13
CA HIS A 84 33.67 -7.92 7.17
C HIS A 84 32.89 -6.79 7.83
N GLU A 85 33.55 -5.67 8.11
CA GLU A 85 32.90 -4.48 8.65
C GLU A 85 31.86 -3.92 7.66
N ALA A 86 32.20 -3.86 6.38
CA ALA A 86 31.29 -3.45 5.33
C ALA A 86 30.05 -4.36 5.27
N ILE A 87 30.21 -5.69 5.30
CA ILE A 87 29.07 -6.62 5.30
C ILE A 87 28.20 -6.42 6.54
N SER A 88 28.81 -6.30 7.73
CA SER A 88 28.10 -6.09 9.00
C SER A 88 27.28 -4.79 9.00
N ASN A 89 27.90 -3.68 8.59
CA ASN A 89 27.26 -2.36 8.53
C ASN A 89 26.16 -2.27 7.46
N SER A 90 26.21 -3.17 6.47
CA SER A 90 25.24 -3.20 5.37
C SER A 90 23.96 -3.98 5.69
N TYR A 91 23.94 -4.77 6.78
CA TYR A 91 22.92 -5.80 7.05
C TYR A 91 21.48 -5.31 6.88
N SER A 92 21.15 -4.11 7.39
CA SER A 92 19.78 -3.54 7.33
C SER A 92 19.31 -3.15 5.93
N PHE A 93 20.23 -3.08 4.97
CA PHE A 93 20.00 -2.60 3.61
C PHE A 93 20.16 -3.70 2.55
N LEU A 94 20.59 -4.91 2.93
CA LEU A 94 20.78 -6.02 2.00
C LEU A 94 19.45 -6.64 1.57
N SER A 95 19.33 -6.97 0.29
CA SER A 95 18.31 -7.90 -0.18
C SER A 95 18.50 -9.27 0.46
N ARG A 96 17.44 -10.09 0.47
CA ARG A 96 17.52 -11.46 1.00
C ARG A 96 18.53 -12.32 0.25
N ASN A 97 18.67 -12.11 -1.06
CA ASN A 97 19.58 -12.88 -1.91
C ASN A 97 21.03 -12.54 -1.58
N ILE A 98 21.36 -11.25 -1.51
CA ILE A 98 22.70 -10.76 -1.15
C ILE A 98 23.03 -11.15 0.29
N PHE A 99 22.08 -11.03 1.22
CA PHE A 99 22.27 -11.44 2.60
C PHE A 99 22.65 -12.92 2.71
N LYS A 100 21.91 -13.81 2.04
CA LYS A 100 22.21 -15.25 2.04
C LYS A 100 23.59 -15.55 1.48
N LYS A 101 24.04 -14.81 0.46
CA LYS A 101 25.36 -14.98 -0.13
C LYS A 101 26.49 -14.47 0.76
N CYS A 102 26.27 -13.38 1.49
CA CYS A 102 27.17 -12.94 2.56
C CYS A 102 27.33 -14.03 3.63
N GLU A 103 26.23 -14.69 4.04
CA GLU A 103 26.26 -15.79 5.01
C GLU A 103 27.01 -17.03 4.48
N GLU A 104 26.76 -17.41 3.22
CA GLU A 104 27.50 -18.49 2.54
C GLU A 104 29.01 -18.19 2.50
N TYR A 105 29.39 -16.93 2.27
CA TYR A 105 30.78 -16.49 2.32
C TYR A 105 31.36 -16.58 3.73
N TYR A 106 30.66 -16.10 4.77
CA TYR A 106 31.16 -16.20 6.15
C TYR A 106 31.46 -17.64 6.60
N ASN A 107 30.62 -18.58 6.15
CA ASN A 107 30.75 -19.99 6.51
C ASN A 107 31.90 -20.69 5.78
N ASN A 108 32.06 -20.45 4.48
CA ASN A 108 33.03 -21.18 3.66
C ASN A 108 34.33 -20.40 3.37
N ARG A 109 34.33 -19.08 3.57
CA ARG A 109 35.41 -18.14 3.22
C ARG A 109 36.01 -18.33 1.82
N SER A 110 35.21 -18.85 0.90
CA SER A 110 35.63 -19.12 -0.48
C SER A 110 35.60 -17.85 -1.33
N LYS A 111 36.62 -17.67 -2.17
CA LYS A 111 36.67 -16.59 -3.16
C LYS A 111 35.58 -16.72 -4.22
N ASP A 112 35.24 -17.93 -4.62
CA ASP A 112 34.15 -18.18 -5.58
C ASP A 112 32.82 -17.59 -5.06
N LYS A 113 32.60 -17.63 -3.73
CA LYS A 113 31.41 -17.04 -3.10
C LYS A 113 31.44 -15.52 -3.06
N LEU A 114 32.62 -14.92 -2.96
CA LEU A 114 32.79 -13.47 -3.11
C LEU A 114 32.52 -13.02 -4.54
N GLU A 115 32.96 -13.78 -5.53
CA GLU A 115 32.70 -13.50 -6.95
C GLU A 115 31.21 -13.65 -7.28
N GLU A 116 30.54 -14.71 -6.79
CA GLU A 116 29.08 -14.85 -6.89
C GLU A 116 28.34 -13.67 -6.25
N LEU A 117 28.78 -13.21 -5.07
CA LEU A 117 28.22 -12.05 -4.37
C LEU A 117 28.41 -10.76 -5.17
N LEU A 118 29.59 -10.58 -5.79
CA LEU A 118 29.90 -9.43 -6.64
C LEU A 118 29.00 -9.36 -7.87
N VAL A 119 28.76 -10.50 -8.53
CA VAL A 119 27.85 -10.58 -9.69
C VAL A 119 26.44 -10.16 -9.28
N LEU A 120 25.92 -10.70 -8.17
CA LEU A 120 24.58 -10.35 -7.68
C LEU A 120 24.46 -8.88 -7.26
N LEU A 121 25.50 -8.33 -6.61
CA LEU A 121 25.55 -6.89 -6.28
C LEU A 121 25.45 -6.04 -7.55
N ARG A 122 26.20 -6.37 -8.59
CA ARG A 122 26.19 -5.63 -9.87
C ARG A 122 24.85 -5.74 -10.59
N GLU A 123 24.22 -6.91 -10.57
CA GLU A 123 22.87 -7.10 -11.11
C GLU A 123 21.84 -6.23 -10.39
N GLU A 124 21.85 -6.22 -9.04
CA GLU A 124 20.92 -5.37 -8.28
C GLU A 124 21.22 -3.88 -8.43
N ILE A 125 22.49 -3.45 -8.41
CA ILE A 125 22.89 -2.06 -8.68
C ILE A 125 22.42 -1.63 -10.08
N SER A 126 22.64 -2.47 -11.09
CA SER A 126 22.22 -2.21 -12.47
C SER A 126 20.69 -2.11 -12.57
N SER A 127 19.95 -3.01 -11.91
CA SER A 127 18.49 -2.95 -11.84
C SER A 127 18.00 -1.66 -11.18
N ILE A 128 18.60 -1.24 -10.06
CA ILE A 128 18.22 -0.01 -9.36
C ILE A 128 18.53 1.22 -10.24
N HIS A 129 19.68 1.25 -10.91
CA HIS A 129 20.03 2.31 -11.84
C HIS A 129 19.12 2.35 -13.06
N HIS A 130 18.74 1.18 -13.60
CA HIS A 130 17.80 1.09 -14.71
C HIS A 130 16.41 1.57 -14.31
N GLU A 131 15.91 1.21 -13.13
CA GLU A 131 14.64 1.74 -12.61
C GLU A 131 14.69 3.27 -12.39
N GLN A 132 15.82 3.79 -11.90
CA GLN A 132 16.01 5.22 -11.73
C GLN A 132 16.12 5.94 -13.09
N SER A 133 16.84 5.37 -14.04
CA SER A 133 16.99 5.96 -15.37
C SER A 133 15.71 5.86 -16.18
N GLU A 134 14.94 4.77 -16.10
CA GLU A 134 13.61 4.68 -16.70
C GLU A 134 12.69 5.78 -16.15
N LYS A 135 12.70 6.03 -14.84
CA LYS A 135 11.92 7.13 -14.24
C LYS A 135 12.37 8.52 -14.72
N ILE A 136 13.67 8.69 -14.98
CA ILE A 136 14.25 9.96 -15.48
C ILE A 136 14.04 10.14 -16.98
N ASP A 137 14.16 9.08 -17.78
CA ASP A 137 14.01 9.08 -19.24
C ASP A 137 12.54 9.09 -19.66
N ALA A 138 11.63 8.45 -18.90
CA ALA A 138 10.19 8.64 -19.04
C ALA A 138 9.84 10.13 -18.89
N GLY A 139 10.41 10.81 -17.89
CA GLY A 139 10.27 12.26 -17.71
C GLY A 139 10.83 13.13 -18.84
N LYS A 140 11.69 12.60 -19.71
CA LYS A 140 12.33 13.35 -20.81
C LYS A 140 11.78 13.03 -22.20
N LYS A 141 11.18 11.85 -22.42
CA LYS A 141 10.79 11.40 -23.78
C LYS A 141 9.32 11.56 -24.13
N TYR A 142 8.40 11.65 -23.16
CA TYR A 142 6.97 11.79 -23.46
C TYR A 142 6.29 12.78 -22.52
N ALA A 143 5.66 13.82 -23.07
CA ALA A 143 4.80 14.74 -22.31
C ALA A 143 3.75 13.97 -21.47
N ILE A 144 3.31 12.82 -21.97
CA ILE A 144 2.37 11.90 -21.32
C ILE A 144 2.91 11.39 -19.97
N ASP A 145 4.21 11.11 -19.85
CA ASP A 145 4.80 10.59 -18.61
C ASP A 145 4.99 11.69 -17.55
N TYR A 146 5.28 12.93 -17.98
CA TYR A 146 5.26 14.10 -17.10
C TYR A 146 3.84 14.38 -16.58
N TYR A 147 2.83 14.29 -17.46
CA TYR A 147 1.43 14.39 -17.05
C TYR A 147 1.00 13.21 -16.18
N MET A 148 1.49 11.99 -16.41
CA MET A 148 1.22 10.82 -15.55
C MET A 148 1.83 10.99 -14.16
N GLN A 149 3.06 11.51 -14.00
CA GLN A 149 3.62 11.81 -12.68
C GLN A 149 2.85 12.90 -11.93
N TYR A 150 2.41 13.95 -12.65
CA TYR A 150 1.56 14.99 -12.07
C TYR A 150 0.16 14.46 -11.74
N LEU A 151 -0.37 13.57 -12.57
CA LEU A 151 -1.63 12.89 -12.32
C LEU A 151 -1.50 11.95 -11.13
N ASP A 152 -0.47 11.13 -11.01
CA ASP A 152 -0.30 10.20 -9.88
C ASP A 152 -0.19 10.96 -8.55
N SER A 153 0.63 12.01 -8.51
CA SER A 153 0.84 12.85 -7.32
C SER A 153 -0.39 13.69 -6.92
N PHE A 154 -1.43 13.75 -7.76
CA PHE A 154 -2.70 14.43 -7.49
C PHE A 154 -3.88 13.46 -7.35
N PHE A 155 -3.98 12.49 -8.25
CA PHE A 155 -5.03 11.48 -8.38
C PHE A 155 -4.96 10.47 -7.25
N ILE A 156 -3.78 9.96 -6.89
CA ILE A 156 -3.67 9.00 -5.77
C ILE A 156 -4.11 9.67 -4.46
N PRO A 157 -3.59 10.85 -4.07
CA PRO A 157 -4.13 11.59 -2.93
C PRO A 157 -5.62 11.92 -3.07
N GLY A 158 -6.10 12.28 -4.27
CA GLY A 158 -7.50 12.59 -4.53
C GLY A 158 -8.43 11.40 -4.28
N VAL A 159 -8.07 10.22 -4.79
CA VAL A 159 -8.81 8.96 -4.56
C VAL A 159 -8.78 8.60 -3.07
N MET A 160 -7.63 8.72 -2.40
CA MET A 160 -7.54 8.48 -0.95
C MET A 160 -8.44 9.43 -0.15
N THR A 161 -8.51 10.70 -0.52
CA THR A 161 -9.42 11.68 0.09
C THR A 161 -10.88 11.29 -0.11
N VAL A 162 -11.28 10.94 -1.32
CA VAL A 162 -12.65 10.50 -1.61
C VAL A 162 -13.01 9.26 -0.80
N VAL A 163 -12.11 8.27 -0.74
CA VAL A 163 -12.30 7.06 0.06
C VAL A 163 -12.46 7.40 1.54
N ALA A 164 -11.63 8.29 2.09
CA ALA A 164 -11.70 8.69 3.50
C ALA A 164 -13.00 9.44 3.84
N ILE A 165 -13.47 10.32 2.96
CA ILE A 165 -14.75 11.02 3.11
C ILE A 165 -15.91 10.02 3.07
N VAL A 166 -15.92 9.13 2.07
CA VAL A 166 -16.96 8.08 1.95
C VAL A 166 -16.97 7.20 3.19
N GLN A 167 -15.81 6.76 3.70
CA GLN A 167 -15.71 5.97 4.93
C GLN A 167 -16.24 6.73 6.15
N THR A 168 -15.94 8.03 6.24
CA THR A 168 -16.39 8.88 7.36
C THR A 168 -17.90 9.07 7.33
N LEU A 169 -18.47 9.37 6.16
CA LEU A 169 -19.92 9.48 5.97
C LEU A 169 -20.63 8.16 6.28
N PHE A 170 -20.06 7.04 5.84
CA PHE A 170 -20.60 5.71 6.12
C PHE A 170 -20.48 5.34 7.60
N GLY A 171 -19.40 5.74 8.28
CA GLY A 171 -19.22 5.57 9.71
C GLY A 171 -20.21 6.39 10.53
N ILE A 172 -20.49 7.64 10.13
CA ILE A 172 -21.52 8.47 10.73
C ILE A 172 -22.90 7.83 10.53
N TYR A 173 -23.21 7.37 9.32
CA TYR A 173 -24.46 6.67 9.02
C TYR A 173 -24.64 5.41 9.89
N LEU A 174 -23.59 4.59 10.01
CA LEU A 174 -23.59 3.41 10.88
C LEU A 174 -23.77 3.78 12.36
N GLY A 175 -23.12 4.84 12.83
CA GLY A 175 -23.29 5.35 14.19
C GLY A 175 -24.74 5.76 14.50
N LEU A 176 -25.40 6.46 13.56
CA LEU A 176 -26.79 6.86 13.68
C LEU A 176 -27.72 5.65 13.74
N GLU A 177 -27.56 4.69 12.81
CA GLU A 177 -28.33 3.44 12.79
C GLU A 177 -28.22 2.63 14.09
N MET A 178 -27.04 2.62 14.73
CA MET A 178 -26.84 1.88 15.98
C MET A 178 -27.62 2.47 17.15
N ILE A 179 -27.78 3.80 17.18
CA ILE A 179 -28.44 4.54 18.26
C ILE A 179 -29.97 4.44 18.17
N HIS A 180 -30.54 4.22 16.98
CA HIS A 180 -31.99 4.07 16.83
C HIS A 180 -32.49 2.74 17.44
N PRO A 181 -33.36 2.76 18.46
CA PRO A 181 -33.85 1.55 19.12
C PRO A 181 -34.90 0.81 18.30
N GLN A 182 -35.48 1.46 17.29
CA GLN A 182 -36.51 0.89 16.41
C GLN A 182 -35.95 -0.08 15.35
N ILE A 183 -34.63 -0.04 15.12
CA ILE A 183 -33.96 -0.89 14.15
C ILE A 183 -33.71 -2.25 14.80
N GLU A 184 -34.21 -3.31 14.17
CA GLU A 184 -34.06 -4.68 14.66
C GLU A 184 -32.59 -5.12 14.63
N TRP A 185 -32.19 -5.97 15.58
CA TRP A 185 -30.78 -6.34 15.78
C TRP A 185 -30.11 -6.94 14.53
N TYR A 186 -30.86 -7.66 13.70
CA TYR A 186 -30.33 -8.25 12.47
C TYR A 186 -30.05 -7.21 11.39
N GLN A 187 -30.84 -6.12 11.33
CA GLN A 187 -30.59 -5.00 10.41
C GLN A 187 -29.31 -4.27 10.81
N LYS A 188 -29.10 -4.06 12.12
CA LYS A 188 -27.84 -3.51 12.66
C LYS A 188 -26.64 -4.38 12.27
N LEU A 189 -26.76 -5.69 12.44
CA LEU A 189 -25.72 -6.65 12.05
C LEU A 189 -25.42 -6.55 10.54
N TRP A 190 -26.43 -6.40 9.68
CA TRP A 190 -26.24 -6.28 8.24
C TRP A 190 -25.57 -4.97 7.85
N THR A 191 -25.96 -3.85 8.46
CA THR A 191 -25.31 -2.55 8.26
C THR A 191 -23.81 -2.63 8.62
N ILE A 192 -23.46 -3.32 9.72
CA ILE A 192 -22.06 -3.60 10.08
C ILE A 192 -21.36 -4.45 9.02
N LEU A 193 -21.97 -5.55 8.57
CA LEU A 193 -21.38 -6.44 7.58
C LEU A 193 -21.13 -5.72 6.24
N ARG A 194 -22.06 -4.86 5.80
CA ARG A 194 -21.89 -4.02 4.61
C ARG A 194 -20.72 -3.05 4.78
N PHE A 195 -20.61 -2.41 5.94
CA PHE A 195 -19.49 -1.50 6.23
C PHE A 195 -18.14 -2.23 6.20
N ILE A 196 -18.02 -3.37 6.89
CA ILE A 196 -16.76 -4.12 6.89
C ILE A 196 -16.45 -4.65 5.48
N SER A 197 -17.45 -5.12 4.74
CA SER A 197 -17.28 -5.55 3.34
C SER A 197 -16.75 -4.45 2.44
N ALA A 198 -17.25 -3.21 2.59
CA ALA A 198 -16.77 -2.07 1.81
C ALA A 198 -15.30 -1.75 2.12
N ASN A 199 -14.90 -1.82 3.40
CA ASN A 199 -13.51 -1.66 3.81
C ASN A 199 -12.61 -2.76 3.24
N VAL A 200 -13.07 -4.02 3.26
CA VAL A 200 -12.36 -5.16 2.67
C VAL A 200 -12.18 -4.98 1.16
N LEU A 201 -13.20 -4.48 0.45
CA LEU A 201 -13.10 -4.19 -0.98
C LEU A 201 -12.09 -3.06 -1.25
N ILE A 202 -12.11 -1.99 -0.47
CA ILE A 202 -11.14 -0.88 -0.59
C ILE A 202 -9.72 -1.40 -0.39
N LEU A 203 -9.47 -2.24 0.63
CA LEU A 203 -8.17 -2.86 0.85
C LEU A 203 -7.74 -3.76 -0.31
N LEU A 204 -8.67 -4.51 -0.88
CA LEU A 204 -8.42 -5.37 -2.05
C LEU A 204 -8.10 -4.53 -3.29
N ALA A 205 -8.84 -3.45 -3.55
CA ALA A 205 -8.60 -2.52 -4.65
C ALA A 205 -7.24 -1.84 -4.51
N TYR A 206 -6.91 -1.34 -3.31
CA TYR A 206 -5.59 -0.76 -3.03
C TYR A 206 -4.46 -1.77 -3.26
N SER A 207 -4.65 -3.00 -2.78
CA SER A 207 -3.66 -4.06 -2.97
C SER A 207 -3.49 -4.44 -4.44
N LEU A 208 -4.57 -4.48 -5.22
CA LEU A 208 -4.52 -4.71 -6.66
C LEU A 208 -3.83 -3.58 -7.42
N LEU A 209 -4.11 -2.31 -7.08
CA LEU A 209 -3.41 -1.18 -7.67
C LEU A 209 -1.91 -1.24 -7.42
N ASN A 210 -1.49 -1.61 -6.21
CA ASN A 210 -0.07 -1.82 -5.89
C ASN A 210 0.55 -2.99 -6.67
N VAL A 211 -0.21 -4.07 -6.89
CA VAL A 211 0.25 -5.22 -7.70
C VAL A 211 0.39 -4.83 -9.16
N ILE A 212 -0.57 -4.08 -9.72
CA ILE A 212 -0.56 -3.63 -11.12
C ILE A 212 0.54 -2.58 -11.36
N SER A 213 0.75 -1.68 -10.39
CA SER A 213 1.79 -0.65 -10.46
C SER A 213 3.21 -1.23 -10.34
N ASN A 214 3.38 -2.30 -9.56
CA ASN A 214 4.62 -3.08 -9.58
C ASN A 214 4.69 -3.95 -10.84
N LYS A 215 5.38 -3.46 -11.87
CA LYS A 215 5.65 -4.16 -13.15
C LYS A 215 6.25 -5.58 -13.00
N ASN A 216 6.73 -5.95 -11.81
CA ASN A 216 7.34 -7.24 -11.51
C ASN A 216 6.36 -8.35 -11.05
N LEU A 217 5.04 -8.08 -11.00
CA LEU A 217 4.03 -9.06 -10.60
C LEU A 217 3.14 -9.46 -11.78
N GLU A 218 3.42 -10.63 -12.36
CA GLU A 218 2.50 -11.27 -13.32
C GLU A 218 1.34 -11.94 -12.56
N ILE A 219 0.14 -11.38 -12.71
CA ILE A 219 -1.08 -12.03 -12.25
C ILE A 219 -1.46 -13.10 -13.27
N GLU A 220 -1.31 -14.38 -12.92
CA GLU A 220 -1.79 -15.49 -13.76
C GLU A 220 -3.27 -15.30 -14.14
N LEU A 221 -3.67 -15.69 -15.35
CA LEU A 221 -5.08 -15.60 -15.80
C LEU A 221 -6.08 -16.26 -14.83
N LYS A 222 -5.66 -17.33 -14.14
CA LYS A 222 -6.46 -18.01 -13.10
C LYS A 222 -6.73 -17.13 -11.88
N ASN A 223 -5.87 -16.16 -11.60
CA ASN A 223 -6.00 -15.22 -10.49
C ASN A 223 -7.05 -14.14 -10.75
N TRP A 224 -7.26 -13.77 -12.02
CA TRP A 224 -8.33 -12.84 -12.41
C TRP A 224 -9.73 -13.37 -12.09
N PHE A 225 -9.95 -14.69 -12.25
CA PHE A 225 -11.22 -15.32 -11.86
C PHE A 225 -11.53 -15.07 -10.38
N TYR A 226 -10.54 -15.22 -9.50
CA TYR A 226 -10.76 -14.99 -8.07
C TYR A 226 -10.97 -13.52 -7.71
N ILE A 227 -10.31 -12.59 -8.42
CA ILE A 227 -10.54 -11.15 -8.25
C ILE A 227 -11.97 -10.79 -8.64
N ILE A 228 -12.43 -11.25 -9.80
CA ILE A 228 -13.81 -11.06 -10.26
C ILE A 228 -14.79 -11.70 -9.27
N PHE A 229 -14.49 -12.90 -8.78
CA PHE A 229 -15.32 -13.58 -7.79
C PHE A 229 -15.40 -12.83 -6.45
N ALA A 230 -14.32 -12.18 -6.00
CA ALA A 230 -14.33 -11.33 -4.82
C ALA A 230 -15.19 -10.07 -5.00
N ILE A 231 -15.11 -9.43 -6.17
CA ILE A 231 -15.95 -8.28 -6.53
C ILE A 231 -17.43 -8.68 -6.57
N VAL A 232 -17.76 -9.80 -7.22
CA VAL A 232 -19.12 -10.34 -7.26
C VAL A 232 -19.61 -10.67 -5.85
N SER A 233 -18.78 -11.29 -5.02
CA SER A 233 -19.12 -11.61 -3.61
C SER A 233 -19.46 -10.33 -2.83
N PHE A 234 -18.73 -9.23 -3.02
CA PHE A 234 -19.06 -7.94 -2.41
C PHE A 234 -20.42 -7.41 -2.83
N PHE A 235 -20.72 -7.40 -4.14
CA PHE A 235 -22.04 -6.98 -4.61
C PHE A 235 -23.16 -7.87 -4.08
N LEU A 236 -22.90 -9.18 -3.93
CA LEU A 236 -23.84 -10.10 -3.30
C LEU A 236 -24.02 -9.80 -1.80
N THR A 237 -23.00 -9.33 -1.07
CA THR A 237 -23.16 -8.85 0.31
C THR A 237 -24.06 -7.62 0.42
N LEU A 238 -24.09 -6.77 -0.61
CA LEU A 238 -24.97 -5.60 -0.66
C LEU A 238 -26.42 -5.96 -1.04
N TYR A 239 -26.60 -6.94 -1.93
CA TYR A 239 -27.91 -7.27 -2.51
C TYR A 239 -28.66 -8.37 -1.74
N MET A 240 -27.94 -9.35 -1.17
CA MET A 240 -28.51 -10.55 -0.54
C MET A 240 -28.34 -10.53 0.98
N ASP A 241 -28.96 -9.56 1.62
CA ASP A 241 -29.51 -9.57 2.97
C ASP A 241 -29.28 -10.86 3.81
N TYR A 242 -30.06 -11.95 3.62
CA TYR A 242 -29.93 -13.18 4.42
C TYR A 242 -28.67 -14.01 4.18
N LEU A 243 -28.04 -13.89 3.01
CA LEU A 243 -26.83 -14.62 2.64
C LEU A 243 -25.55 -13.77 2.80
N SER A 244 -25.69 -12.51 3.23
CA SER A 244 -24.61 -11.54 3.37
C SER A 244 -23.46 -12.06 4.24
N ILE A 245 -23.78 -12.78 5.32
CA ILE A 245 -22.79 -13.41 6.22
C ILE A 245 -21.92 -14.42 5.46
N ILE A 246 -22.52 -15.23 4.57
CA ILE A 246 -21.80 -16.26 3.81
C ILE A 246 -20.85 -15.59 2.81
N TYR A 247 -21.34 -14.60 2.04
CA TYR A 247 -20.52 -13.86 1.10
C TYR A 247 -19.40 -13.07 1.80
N PHE A 248 -19.68 -12.54 2.98
CA PHE A 248 -18.68 -11.87 3.82
C PHE A 248 -17.59 -12.83 4.31
N ALA A 249 -17.97 -14.03 4.77
CA ALA A 249 -17.00 -15.06 5.16
C ALA A 249 -16.10 -15.46 3.98
N PHE A 250 -16.66 -15.56 2.77
CA PHE A 250 -15.88 -15.76 1.54
C PHE A 250 -14.93 -14.62 1.23
N LEU A 251 -15.35 -13.36 1.40
CA LEU A 251 -14.50 -12.17 1.22
C LEU A 251 -13.30 -12.18 2.18
N ILE A 252 -13.53 -12.45 3.46
CA ILE A 252 -12.45 -12.59 4.45
C ILE A 252 -11.51 -13.74 4.07
N TYR A 253 -12.07 -14.91 3.76
CA TYR A 253 -11.25 -16.05 3.34
C TYR A 253 -10.38 -15.70 2.14
N PHE A 254 -10.95 -15.01 1.15
CA PHE A 254 -10.22 -14.61 -0.04
C PHE A 254 -9.06 -13.67 0.28
N VAL A 255 -9.33 -12.55 0.97
CA VAL A 255 -8.32 -11.53 1.25
C VAL A 255 -7.19 -12.05 2.14
N PHE A 256 -7.49 -12.80 3.19
CA PHE A 256 -6.46 -13.23 4.13
C PHE A 256 -5.70 -14.49 3.69
N PHE A 257 -6.35 -15.41 2.97
CA PHE A 257 -5.74 -16.72 2.65
C PHE A 257 -5.36 -16.88 1.17
N LYS A 258 -6.24 -16.50 0.24
CA LYS A 258 -6.00 -16.71 -1.19
C LYS A 258 -5.21 -15.58 -1.82
N PHE A 259 -5.57 -14.33 -1.55
CA PHE A 259 -4.91 -13.16 -2.10
C PHE A 259 -3.42 -13.12 -1.73
N LYS A 260 -3.08 -13.44 -0.47
CA LYS A 260 -1.69 -13.60 -0.02
C LYS A 260 -0.90 -14.65 -0.81
N LYS A 261 -1.54 -15.77 -1.19
CA LYS A 261 -0.90 -16.82 -1.99
C LYS A 261 -0.76 -16.45 -3.48
N MET A 262 -1.61 -15.53 -3.96
CA MET A 262 -1.59 -15.06 -5.34
C MET A 262 -0.49 -14.03 -5.60
N ILE A 263 -0.11 -13.24 -4.59
CA ILE A 263 1.07 -12.37 -4.64
C ILE A 263 2.31 -13.24 -4.46
N LYS A 264 2.73 -13.89 -5.55
CA LYS A 264 4.03 -14.56 -5.62
C LYS A 264 5.02 -13.55 -6.19
N HIS A 265 5.88 -13.00 -5.35
CA HIS A 265 7.02 -12.23 -5.83
C HIS A 265 7.88 -13.15 -6.70
N ARG A 266 8.23 -12.72 -7.92
CA ARG A 266 9.41 -13.28 -8.59
C ARG A 266 10.59 -12.96 -7.67
N CYS A 267 11.18 -14.00 -7.09
CA CYS A 267 12.56 -13.95 -6.65
C CYS A 267 13.45 -14.03 -7.89
#